data_AF-A0A949UP23-F1
#
_entry.id   AF-A0A949UP23-F1
#
_cell.length_a   1.000
_cell.length_b   1.000
_cell.length_c   1.000
_cell.angle_alpha   90.00
_cell.angle_beta   90.00
_cell.angle_gamma   90.00
#
_symmetry.space_group_name_H-M   'P 1'
#
loop_
_entity.id
_entity.type
_entity.pdbx_description
1 polymer ?
#
loop_
_entity_poly.entity_id
_entity_poly.type
_entity_poly.pdbx_seq_one_letter_code
_entity_poly.pdbx_strand_id
1 'polypeptide(L)'
;MKNLISILFLIAASYGFSQQLVYTPKNPAFGGDAFNYTWLLNSADSQNSFSDTSLDVLGDFNAFNESLNQQFLNTQNGEFLPEEGTSRNGNLEYEVYESTEGLVINILDITTGEQSQIIIPN
;
A
#
# COMPACT_ATOMS: atom_id res chain seq x y z
N MET A 1 65.95 9.08 -15.90
CA MET A 1 64.87 8.20 -15.39
C MET A 1 63.99 8.89 -14.35
N LYS A 2 64.55 9.54 -13.31
CA LYS A 2 63.77 10.25 -12.27
C LYS A 2 62.81 11.33 -12.82
N ASN A 3 63.25 12.13 -13.79
CA ASN A 3 62.44 13.20 -14.38
C ASN A 3 61.27 12.67 -15.23
N LEU A 4 61.41 11.46 -15.80
CA LEU A 4 60.41 10.83 -16.65
C LEU A 4 59.25 10.27 -15.79
N ILE A 5 59.58 9.75 -14.60
CA ILE A 5 58.62 9.32 -13.58
C ILE A 5 57.83 10.53 -13.03
N SER A 6 58.48 11.67 -12.78
CA SER A 6 57.78 12.88 -12.32
C SER A 6 56.80 13.42 -13.37
N ILE A 7 57.15 13.37 -14.66
CA ILE A 7 56.27 13.79 -15.75
C ILE A 7 55.07 12.85 -15.88
N LEU A 8 55.28 11.54 -15.73
CA LEU A 8 54.19 10.56 -15.77
C LEU A 8 53.18 10.78 -14.63
N PHE A 9 53.65 11.09 -13.43
CA PHE A 9 52.78 11.42 -12.29
C PHE A 9 51.97 12.70 -12.52
N LEU A 10 52.55 13.70 -13.19
CA LEU A 10 51.86 14.95 -13.49
C LEU A 10 50.70 14.75 -14.49
N ILE A 11 50.92 13.90 -15.50
CA ILE A 11 49.90 13.56 -16.51
C ILE A 11 48.78 12.73 -15.87
N ALA A 12 49.09 11.82 -14.95
CA ALA A 12 48.08 11.07 -14.22
C ALA A 12 47.21 11.97 -13.32
N ALA A 13 47.80 13.00 -12.71
CA ALA A 13 47.08 13.94 -11.84
C ALA A 13 46.13 14.89 -12.60
N SER A 14 46.31 15.09 -13.91
CA SER A 14 45.42 15.94 -14.72
C SER A 14 44.08 15.29 -15.10
N TYR A 15 43.91 13.98 -14.87
CA TYR A 15 42.65 13.28 -15.13
C TYR A 15 41.82 13.17 -13.85
N GLY A 16 41.15 14.26 -13.50
CA GLY A 16 40.14 14.28 -12.44
C GLY A 16 38.74 14.29 -13.03
N PHE A 17 37.95 13.25 -12.79
CA PHE A 17 36.52 13.26 -13.10
C PHE A 17 35.76 13.82 -11.89
N SER A 18 34.90 14.80 -12.14
CA SER A 18 33.99 15.37 -11.14
C SER A 18 32.58 15.36 -11.71
N GLN A 19 31.60 15.15 -10.83
CA GLN A 19 30.18 15.23 -11.15
C GLN A 19 29.46 16.09 -10.13
N GLN A 20 28.37 16.72 -10.55
CA GLN A 20 27.51 17.47 -9.64
C GLN A 20 26.72 16.50 -8.76
N LEU A 21 26.67 16.78 -7.46
CA LEU A 21 25.74 16.15 -6.54
C LEU A 21 24.47 17.01 -6.49
N VAL A 22 23.37 16.47 -6.98
CA VAL A 22 22.04 17.09 -6.87
C VAL A 22 21.31 16.45 -5.69
N TYR A 23 20.85 17.26 -4.75
CA TYR A 23 20.04 16.79 -3.65
C TYR A 23 18.57 16.69 -4.09
N THR A 24 18.01 15.50 -3.95
CA THR A 24 16.58 15.26 -4.12
C THR A 24 16.03 14.69 -2.81
N PRO A 25 15.04 15.34 -2.18
CA PRO A 25 14.36 14.80 -1.01
C PRO A 25 13.77 13.42 -1.31
N LYS A 26 13.85 12.49 -0.36
CA LYS A 26 13.22 11.16 -0.51
C LYS A 26 11.71 11.19 -0.30
N ASN A 27 11.24 12.08 0.58
CA ASN A 27 9.83 12.21 0.90
C ASN A 27 9.15 13.11 -0.16
N PRO A 28 8.11 12.61 -0.86
CA PRO A 28 7.38 13.37 -1.86
C PRO A 28 6.83 14.71 -1.36
N ALA A 29 6.50 14.83 -0.07
CA ALA A 29 5.98 16.06 0.52
C ALA A 29 6.94 17.26 0.40
N PHE A 30 8.23 17.01 0.19
CA PHE A 30 9.26 18.05 0.02
C PHE A 30 9.75 18.15 -1.43
N GLY A 31 9.01 17.61 -2.41
CA GLY A 31 9.40 17.60 -3.83
C GLY A 31 10.27 16.41 -4.22
N GLY A 32 10.17 15.31 -3.47
CA GLY A 32 10.74 14.01 -3.82
C GLY A 32 9.90 13.22 -4.82
N ASP A 33 10.35 12.01 -5.14
CA ASP A 33 9.64 11.09 -6.03
C ASP A 33 8.29 10.65 -5.42
N ALA A 34 7.20 10.86 -6.16
CA ALA A 34 5.84 10.50 -5.77
C ALA A 34 5.64 8.99 -5.57
N PHE A 35 6.39 8.16 -6.30
CA PHE A 35 6.29 6.70 -6.18
C PHE A 35 6.78 6.18 -4.82
N ASN A 36 7.62 6.94 -4.11
CA ASN A 36 8.09 6.55 -2.78
C ASN A 36 7.03 6.70 -1.68
N TYR A 37 5.89 7.35 -1.97
CA TYR A 37 4.87 7.63 -0.96
C TYR A 37 4.34 6.34 -0.32
N THR A 38 3.86 5.39 -1.14
CA THR A 38 3.26 4.13 -0.66
C THR A 38 4.24 3.31 0.17
N TRP A 39 5.51 3.23 -0.26
CA TRP A 39 6.53 2.50 0.48
C TRP A 39 6.85 3.16 1.82
N LEU A 40 6.98 4.49 1.86
CA LEU A 40 7.26 5.24 3.09
C LEU A 40 6.11 5.11 4.10
N LEU A 41 4.86 5.18 3.63
CA LEU A 41 3.67 5.04 4.47
C LEU A 41 3.59 3.64 5.09
N ASN A 42 3.63 2.59 4.25
CA ASN A 42 3.57 1.20 4.72
C ASN A 42 4.73 0.87 5.68
N SER A 43 5.93 1.40 5.42
CA SER A 43 7.08 1.22 6.31
C SER A 43 6.87 1.92 7.65
N ALA A 44 6.23 3.09 7.67
CA ALA A 44 5.90 3.80 8.90
C ALA A 44 4.84 3.05 9.71
N ASP A 45 3.78 2.55 9.06
CA ASP A 45 2.70 1.81 9.71
C ASP A 45 3.19 0.47 10.28
N SER A 46 4.07 -0.25 9.58
CA SER A 46 4.64 -1.51 10.08
C SER A 46 5.49 -1.36 11.35
N GLN A 47 6.04 -0.17 11.58
CA GLN A 47 6.87 0.16 12.75
C GLN A 47 6.09 0.94 13.81
N ASN A 48 4.82 1.27 13.53
CA ASN A 48 3.99 2.04 14.43
C ASN A 48 3.62 1.17 15.64
N SER A 49 4.23 1.46 16.80
CA SER A 49 3.97 0.78 18.06
C SER A 49 2.77 1.34 18.82
N PHE A 50 2.12 2.39 18.30
CA PHE A 50 0.91 2.95 18.89
C PHE A 50 -0.29 2.10 18.46
N SER A 51 -0.74 1.23 19.36
CA SER A 51 -2.08 0.64 19.27
C SER A 51 -3.05 1.54 20.01
N ASP A 52 -4.14 1.91 19.36
CA ASP A 52 -5.27 2.50 20.06
C ASP A 52 -5.86 1.42 20.97
N THR A 53 -5.79 1.63 22.29
CA THR A 53 -6.31 0.67 23.27
C THR A 53 -7.83 0.55 23.21
N SER A 54 -8.52 1.49 22.53
CA SER A 54 -9.95 1.40 22.24
C SER A 54 -10.28 0.60 20.97
N LEU A 55 -9.26 0.21 20.19
CA LEU A 55 -9.38 -0.51 18.92
C LEU A 55 -8.70 -1.90 18.98
N ASP A 56 -9.09 -2.73 19.95
CA ASP A 56 -8.85 -4.20 19.91
C ASP A 56 -9.49 -4.87 18.65
N VAL A 57 -10.14 -4.08 17.80
CA VAL A 57 -10.69 -4.44 16.48
C VAL A 57 -9.61 -4.43 15.38
N LEU A 58 -8.42 -3.85 15.58
CA LEU A 58 -7.39 -3.77 14.52
C LEU A 58 -6.55 -5.03 14.30
N GLY A 59 -6.68 -6.06 15.16
CA GLY A 59 -6.23 -7.42 14.81
C GLY A 59 -6.87 -7.91 13.50
N ASP A 60 -8.06 -7.40 13.21
CA ASP A 60 -8.83 -7.66 11.99
C ASP A 60 -8.25 -6.98 10.75
N PHE A 61 -7.40 -5.95 10.86
CA PHE A 61 -6.83 -5.30 9.66
C PHE A 61 -5.65 -6.08 9.07
N ASN A 62 -4.86 -6.76 9.92
CA ASN A 62 -3.86 -7.71 9.43
C ASN A 62 -4.54 -8.95 8.85
N ALA A 63 -5.59 -9.45 9.50
CA ALA A 63 -6.42 -10.52 8.94
C ALA A 63 -7.13 -10.10 7.65
N PHE A 64 -7.51 -8.82 7.52
CA PHE A 64 -8.11 -8.24 6.33
C PHE A 64 -7.12 -8.06 5.19
N ASN A 65 -5.89 -7.59 5.46
CA ASN A 65 -4.84 -7.56 4.44
C ASN A 65 -4.45 -8.97 3.99
N GLU A 66 -4.41 -9.93 4.91
CA GLU A 66 -4.13 -11.32 4.59
C GLU A 66 -5.30 -11.96 3.82
N SER A 67 -6.56 -11.62 4.16
CA SER A 67 -7.74 -12.08 3.43
C SER A 67 -7.89 -11.42 2.06
N LEU A 68 -7.55 -10.14 1.90
CA LEU A 68 -7.51 -9.46 0.60
C LEU A 68 -6.43 -10.07 -0.30
N ASN A 69 -5.26 -10.40 0.25
CA ASN A 69 -4.19 -11.04 -0.51
C ASN A 69 -4.59 -12.46 -0.94
N GLN A 70 -5.26 -13.23 -0.07
CA GLN A 70 -5.81 -14.54 -0.44
C GLN A 70 -6.99 -14.44 -1.43
N GLN A 71 -7.83 -13.42 -1.32
CA GLN A 71 -8.94 -13.19 -2.23
C GLN A 71 -8.47 -12.77 -3.63
N PHE A 72 -7.43 -11.94 -3.73
CA PHE A 72 -6.78 -11.58 -5.00
C PHE A 72 -6.13 -12.80 -5.68
N LEU A 73 -5.61 -13.74 -4.88
CA LEU A 73 -5.06 -15.00 -5.38
C LEU A 73 -6.14 -16.02 -5.76
N ASN A 74 -7.29 -16.02 -5.08
CA ASN A 74 -8.42 -16.91 -5.36
C ASN A 74 -9.37 -16.40 -6.46
N THR A 75 -9.39 -15.10 -6.77
CA THR A 75 -10.16 -14.56 -7.92
C THR A 75 -9.57 -14.96 -9.28
N GLN A 76 -8.37 -15.54 -9.31
CA GLN A 76 -7.85 -16.24 -10.49
C GLN A 76 -8.49 -17.62 -10.72
N ASN A 77 -9.24 -18.17 -9.76
CA ASN A 77 -9.90 -19.47 -9.88
C ASN A 77 -11.36 -19.34 -9.40
N GLY A 78 -12.21 -18.78 -10.25
CA GLY A 78 -13.60 -18.47 -9.92
C GLY A 78 -14.37 -19.66 -9.34
N GLU A 79 -14.97 -19.45 -8.17
CA GLU A 79 -16.22 -20.06 -7.69
C GLU A 79 -16.43 -19.70 -6.21
N PHE A 80 -16.85 -18.47 -5.93
CA PHE A 80 -17.71 -18.18 -4.79
C PHE A 80 -18.32 -16.77 -4.94
N LEU A 81 -19.41 -16.67 -5.71
CA LEU A 81 -20.25 -15.48 -5.63
C LEU A 81 -21.16 -15.64 -4.41
N PRO A 82 -21.18 -14.69 -3.46
CA PRO A 82 -22.14 -14.70 -2.37
C PRO A 82 -23.57 -14.67 -2.95
N GLU A 83 -24.46 -15.45 -2.36
CA GLU A 83 -25.86 -15.56 -2.78
C GLU A 83 -26.54 -14.19 -2.66
N GLU A 84 -27.23 -13.76 -3.72
CA GLU A 84 -27.92 -12.47 -3.76
C GLU A 84 -29.03 -12.41 -2.71
N GLY A 85 -29.13 -11.28 -2.00
CA GLY A 85 -30.18 -11.05 -1.02
C GLY A 85 -29.74 -10.31 0.23
N THR A 86 -30.72 -10.06 1.10
CA THR A 86 -30.50 -9.43 2.41
C THR A 86 -30.27 -10.49 3.47
N SER A 87 -29.10 -10.46 4.10
CA SER A 87 -28.77 -11.35 5.21
C SER A 87 -28.42 -10.53 6.44
N ARG A 88 -28.79 -11.02 7.63
CA ARG A 88 -28.50 -10.34 8.89
C ARG A 88 -27.65 -11.22 9.78
N ASN A 89 -26.54 -10.68 10.27
CA ASN A 89 -25.72 -11.32 11.30
C ASN A 89 -25.57 -10.38 12.49
N GLY A 90 -26.30 -10.66 13.57
CA GLY A 90 -26.29 -9.85 14.78
C GLY A 90 -26.73 -8.40 14.54
N ASN A 91 -25.78 -7.48 14.60
CA ASN A 91 -25.96 -6.03 14.46
C ASN A 91 -25.60 -5.51 13.08
N LEU A 92 -25.23 -6.41 12.15
CA LEU A 92 -24.90 -6.07 10.78
C LEU A 92 -25.97 -6.63 9.84
N GLU A 93 -26.50 -5.76 8.99
CA GLU A 93 -27.38 -6.11 7.88
C GLU A 93 -26.61 -5.96 6.57
N TYR A 94 -26.58 -7.04 5.79
CA TYR A 94 -25.90 -7.11 4.51
C TYR A 94 -26.93 -7.17 3.39
N GLU A 95 -26.77 -6.35 2.37
CA GLU A 95 -27.57 -6.38 1.16
C GLU A 95 -26.63 -6.58 -0.03
N VAL A 96 -26.79 -7.72 -0.71
CA VAL A 96 -25.99 -8.11 -1.87
C VAL A 96 -26.87 -8.02 -3.12
N TYR A 97 -26.49 -7.19 -4.08
CA TYR A 97 -27.17 -7.07 -5.38
C TYR A 97 -26.15 -6.87 -6.51
N GLU A 98 -26.50 -7.36 -7.69
CA GLU A 98 -25.71 -7.17 -8.91
C GLU A 98 -26.03 -5.80 -9.54
N SER A 99 -25.00 -5.02 -9.88
CA SER A 99 -25.10 -3.76 -10.60
C SER A 99 -24.34 -3.83 -11.93
N THR A 100 -24.55 -2.86 -12.81
CA THR A 100 -23.79 -2.74 -14.08
C THR A 100 -22.29 -2.57 -13.84
N GLU A 101 -21.89 -2.13 -12.64
CA GLU A 101 -20.50 -1.95 -12.22
C GLU A 101 -19.88 -3.18 -11.53
N GLY A 102 -20.64 -4.27 -11.37
CA GLY A 102 -20.23 -5.50 -10.67
C GLY A 102 -21.10 -5.82 -9.45
N LEU A 103 -20.65 -6.76 -8.61
CA LEU A 103 -21.38 -7.17 -7.41
C LEU A 103 -21.21 -6.11 -6.31
N VAL A 104 -22.33 -5.58 -5.80
CA VAL A 104 -22.34 -4.56 -4.75
C VAL A 104 -22.84 -5.18 -3.45
N ILE A 105 -22.05 -5.00 -2.38
CA ILE A 105 -22.37 -5.44 -1.03
C ILE A 105 -22.49 -4.19 -0.15
N ASN A 106 -23.70 -3.88 0.27
CA ASN A 106 -23.98 -2.85 1.26
C ASN A 106 -23.99 -3.49 2.65
N ILE A 107 -23.28 -2.86 3.60
CA ILE A 107 -23.21 -3.29 4.99
C ILE A 107 -23.74 -2.15 5.85
N LEU A 108 -24.79 -2.41 6.61
CA LEU A 108 -25.38 -1.47 7.56
C LEU A 108 -25.17 -1.97 8.99
N ASP A 109 -24.51 -1.16 9.82
CA ASP A 109 -24.52 -1.36 11.26
C ASP A 109 -25.80 -0.75 11.85
N ILE A 110 -26.69 -1.60 12.37
CA ILE A 110 -27.99 -1.15 12.93
C ILE A 110 -27.87 -0.51 14.31
N THR A 111 -26.70 -0.56 14.94
CA THR A 111 -26.43 0.08 16.24
C THR A 111 -25.79 1.45 16.12
N THR A 112 -24.87 1.65 15.18
CA THR A 112 -24.21 2.95 14.95
C THR A 112 -24.86 3.74 13.81
N GLY A 113 -25.57 3.06 12.90
CA GLY A 113 -26.13 3.64 11.68
C GLY A 113 -25.09 3.85 10.57
N GLU A 114 -23.87 3.33 10.75
CA GLU A 114 -22.80 3.44 9.76
C GLU A 114 -23.04 2.50 8.58
N GLN A 115 -22.76 3.00 7.38
CA GLN A 115 -22.89 2.26 6.13
C GLN A 115 -21.53 2.12 5.47
N SER A 116 -21.19 0.90 5.08
CA SER A 116 -20.00 0.59 4.27
C SER A 116 -20.45 -0.10 2.98
N GLN A 117 -19.83 0.27 1.86
CA GLN A 117 -20.12 -0.31 0.56
C GLN A 117 -18.86 -0.95 -0.02
N ILE A 118 -19.01 -2.19 -0.50
CA ILE A 118 -17.96 -2.92 -1.20
C ILE A 118 -18.46 -3.18 -2.62
N ILE A 119 -17.67 -2.80 -3.62
CA ILE A 119 -17.97 -3.02 -5.03
C ILE A 119 -16.91 -3.97 -5.58
N ILE A 120 -17.35 -5.11 -6.10
CA ILE A 120 -16.51 -6.09 -6.78
C ILE A 120 -16.75 -5.91 -8.28
N PRO A 121 -15.84 -5.25 -9.03
CA PRO A 121 -15.99 -5.08 -10.46
C PRO A 121 -15.88 -6.42 -11.21
N ASN A 122 -16.62 -6.53 -12.31
CA ASN A 122 -16.55 -7.66 -13.24
C ASN A 122 -15.22 -7.76 -14.00
#